data_AF-A0A7H5A462-F1
#
_entry.id   AF-A0A7H5A462-F1
#
_cell.length_a   1.000
_cell.length_b   1.000
_cell.length_c   1.000
_cell.angle_alpha   90.00
_cell.angle_beta   90.00
_cell.angle_gamma   90.00
#
_symmetry.space_group_name_H-M   'P 1'
#
loop_
_entity.id
_entity.type
_entity.pdbx_description
1 polymer ?
#
loop_
_entity_poly.entity_id
_entity_poly.type
_entity_poly.pdbx_seq_one_letter_code
_entity_poly.pdbx_strand_id
1 'polypeptide(L)'
;MKIEKSRFNSEAAPQPDVNQGVINGNDFAAIVPVISGQIGGRETNIASARALHKALGVGRDFTNWIKGRIDQYGFIAGTDYIRVENLSSPKRASAKFRQQIEHDYLLSLDMAKEVAMVERNEQGRAVRRYFIQCEEALQLSAPEIAAKYRRHLKARIGAANLFKPMCAALDAARAEQGKETQGRHYSNESNMIARIVLGGVTAKQWAQANSIEGEPRDSMSAGQLEHLSYLESTNITLIDMGMEYDQRKAELTRLSQRWLAKRMGEHDE
;
A
#
# COMPACT_ATOMS: atom_id res chain seq x y z
N MET A 1 43.32 43.40 32.99
CA MET A 1 42.61 42.42 32.14
C MET A 1 41.22 42.21 32.72
N LYS A 2 40.25 42.98 32.23
CA LYS A 2 38.82 42.91 32.59
C LYS A 2 38.07 43.07 31.28
N ILE A 3 37.27 42.07 30.92
CA ILE A 3 36.56 41.99 29.64
C ILE A 3 35.17 42.62 29.82
N GLU A 4 34.82 43.44 28.83
CA GLU A 4 33.64 44.30 28.75
C GLU A 4 32.30 43.56 28.63
N LYS A 5 31.26 44.22 29.12
CA LYS A 5 29.84 43.88 28.89
C LYS A 5 29.36 44.59 27.62
N SER A 6 28.89 43.86 26.61
CA SER A 6 28.10 44.41 25.51
C SER A 6 26.65 43.94 25.58
N ARG A 7 25.74 44.90 25.70
CA ARG A 7 24.28 44.75 25.63
C ARG A 7 23.87 44.49 24.18
N PHE A 8 23.06 43.46 23.92
CA PHE A 8 22.38 43.30 22.64
C PHE A 8 20.99 43.92 22.73
N ASN A 9 20.76 44.93 21.87
CA ASN A 9 19.47 45.56 21.66
C ASN A 9 18.58 44.65 20.80
N SER A 10 17.30 44.66 21.17
CA SER A 10 16.15 44.12 20.45
C SER A 10 15.79 44.98 19.24
N GLU A 11 15.65 44.37 18.08
CA GLU A 11 14.80 44.89 16.99
C GLU A 11 14.24 43.71 16.21
N ALA A 12 12.92 43.58 16.27
CA ALA A 12 12.13 42.55 15.60
C ALA A 12 11.48 43.16 14.34
N ALA A 13 11.61 42.47 13.21
CA ALA A 13 10.73 42.62 12.05
C ALA A 13 10.33 41.21 11.56
N PRO A 14 9.07 41.02 11.11
CA PRO A 14 8.43 39.71 11.06
C PRO A 14 8.80 38.94 9.79
N GLN A 15 9.23 37.69 9.96
CA GLN A 15 9.27 36.71 8.88
C GLN A 15 8.01 35.83 8.98
N PRO A 16 7.45 35.39 7.85
CA PRO A 16 6.09 34.90 7.76
C PRO A 16 5.94 33.52 8.42
N ASP A 17 4.85 33.37 9.18
CA ASP A 17 4.38 32.10 9.73
C ASP A 17 4.16 31.08 8.61
N VAL A 18 5.13 30.19 8.41
CA VAL A 18 4.86 28.86 7.86
C VAL A 18 4.75 27.92 9.06
N ASN A 19 3.59 27.98 9.72
CA ASN A 19 3.17 26.90 10.61
C ASN A 19 2.82 25.68 9.74
N GLN A 20 3.84 24.91 9.37
CA GLN A 20 3.65 23.48 9.16
C GLN A 20 3.47 22.85 10.55
N GLY A 21 2.25 23.00 11.08
CA GLY A 21 1.79 22.22 12.20
C GLY A 21 1.89 20.76 11.79
N VAL A 22 2.85 20.06 12.39
CA VAL A 22 2.93 18.61 12.41
C VAL A 22 1.56 18.11 12.85
N ILE A 23 0.77 17.56 11.92
CA ILE A 23 -0.48 16.89 12.24
C ILE A 23 -0.12 15.55 12.89
N ASN A 24 0.30 15.60 14.15
CA ASN A 24 0.31 14.45 15.04
C ASN A 24 -1.05 14.35 15.73
N GLY A 25 -2.12 14.33 14.93
CA GLY A 25 -3.47 13.94 15.37
C GLY A 25 -3.67 12.48 15.02
N ASN A 26 -3.25 11.55 15.88
CA ASN A 26 -3.64 10.15 15.69
C ASN A 26 -5.10 10.00 16.09
N ASP A 27 -6.04 10.32 15.20
CA ASP A 27 -7.48 10.17 15.49
C ASP A 27 -7.88 8.72 15.78
N PHE A 28 -7.11 7.75 15.27
CA PHE A 28 -7.26 6.34 15.64
C PHE A 28 -6.94 6.05 17.12
N ALA A 29 -6.23 6.96 17.80
CA ALA A 29 -6.02 6.92 19.25
C ALA A 29 -7.33 6.98 20.05
N ALA A 30 -8.40 7.53 19.45
CA ALA A 30 -9.73 7.51 20.04
C ALA A 30 -10.32 6.09 20.15
N ILE A 31 -9.84 5.14 19.34
CA ILE A 31 -10.29 3.74 19.33
C ILE A 31 -9.34 2.88 20.16
N VAL A 32 -8.02 3.03 19.96
CA VAL A 32 -6.99 2.23 20.63
C VAL A 32 -5.78 3.10 20.95
N PRO A 33 -5.15 2.99 22.12
CA PRO A 33 -3.91 3.70 22.42
C PRO A 33 -2.85 3.45 21.35
N VAL A 34 -2.41 4.54 20.70
CA VAL A 34 -1.33 4.53 19.72
C VAL A 34 -0.08 5.08 20.37
N ILE A 35 1.03 4.35 20.27
CA ILE A 35 2.34 4.77 20.77
C ILE A 35 3.33 4.82 19.61
N SER A 36 4.35 5.67 19.70
CA SER A 36 5.47 5.63 18.76
C SER A 36 6.37 4.43 19.09
N GLY A 37 6.80 3.71 18.08
CA GLY A 37 7.66 2.54 18.21
C GLY A 37 8.44 2.27 16.93
N GLN A 38 9.08 1.10 16.86
CA GLN A 38 9.83 0.67 15.68
C GLN A 38 9.35 -0.71 15.20
N ILE A 39 9.10 -0.82 13.89
CA ILE A 39 8.82 -2.08 13.21
C ILE A 39 9.84 -2.20 12.06
N GLY A 40 10.59 -3.29 12.01
CA GLY A 40 11.60 -3.51 10.96
C GLY A 40 12.71 -2.45 10.93
N GLY A 41 13.00 -1.80 12.07
CA GLY A 41 13.96 -0.71 12.16
C GLY A 41 13.47 0.65 11.65
N ARG A 42 12.19 0.76 11.26
CA ARG A 42 11.55 2.02 10.86
C ARG A 42 10.71 2.56 12.01
N GLU A 43 10.87 3.84 12.32
CA GLU A 43 9.99 4.52 13.28
C GLU A 43 8.57 4.61 12.72
N THR A 44 7.60 4.15 13.48
CA THR A 44 6.19 4.15 13.10
C THR A 44 5.28 4.23 14.31
N ASN A 45 4.04 4.62 14.08
CA ASN A 45 3.00 4.55 15.09
C ASN A 45 2.47 3.12 15.17
N ILE A 46 2.41 2.60 16.40
CA ILE A 46 2.02 1.22 16.66
C ILE A 46 0.83 1.14 17.63
N ALA A 47 0.03 0.09 17.46
CA ALA A 47 -1.11 -0.21 18.31
C ALA A 47 -1.07 -1.67 18.78
N SER A 48 -1.50 -1.92 20.03
CA SER A 48 -1.65 -3.28 20.56
C SER A 48 -2.84 -3.98 19.90
N ALA A 49 -2.60 -5.16 19.34
CA ALA A 49 -3.67 -6.00 18.80
C ALA A 49 -4.66 -6.44 19.87
N ARG A 50 -4.23 -6.67 21.11
CA ARG A 50 -5.14 -6.97 22.24
C ARG A 50 -6.05 -5.80 22.57
N ALA A 51 -5.50 -4.59 22.60
CA ALA A 51 -6.30 -3.40 22.83
C ALA A 51 -7.30 -3.18 21.69
N LEU A 52 -6.88 -3.40 20.44
CA LEU A 52 -7.75 -3.36 19.26
C LEU A 52 -8.85 -4.43 19.30
N HIS A 53 -8.51 -5.67 19.63
CA HIS A 53 -9.47 -6.77 19.79
C HIS A 53 -10.59 -6.43 20.78
N LYS A 54 -10.19 -5.86 21.93
CA LYS A 54 -11.11 -5.42 22.98
C LYS A 54 -11.98 -4.25 22.52
N ALA A 55 -11.38 -3.23 21.91
CA ALA A 55 -12.08 -2.04 21.42
C ALA A 55 -13.12 -2.39 20.35
N LEU A 56 -12.79 -3.32 19.45
CA LEU A 56 -13.69 -3.79 18.40
C LEU A 56 -14.77 -4.76 18.90
N GLY A 57 -14.72 -5.19 20.17
CA GLY A 57 -15.72 -6.11 20.74
C GLY A 57 -15.75 -7.47 20.04
N VAL A 58 -14.61 -7.98 19.60
CA VAL A 58 -14.53 -9.24 18.86
C VAL A 58 -14.73 -10.43 19.82
N GLY A 59 -15.73 -11.28 19.53
CA GLY A 59 -16.05 -12.43 20.38
C GLY A 59 -15.15 -13.66 20.18
N ARG A 60 -14.44 -13.77 19.04
CA ARG A 60 -13.46 -14.85 18.80
C ARG A 60 -12.28 -14.70 19.75
N ASP A 61 -11.68 -15.80 20.19
CA ASP A 61 -10.48 -15.75 21.02
C ASP A 61 -9.34 -14.98 20.31
N PHE A 62 -8.58 -14.21 21.09
CA PHE A 62 -7.58 -13.28 20.57
C PHE A 62 -6.55 -13.97 19.65
N THR A 63 -6.03 -15.14 20.06
CA THR A 63 -4.96 -15.82 19.33
C THR A 63 -5.42 -16.31 17.96
N ASN A 64 -6.58 -16.97 17.88
CA ASN A 64 -7.11 -17.43 16.60
C ASN A 64 -7.62 -16.28 15.75
N TRP A 65 -8.12 -15.21 16.38
CA TRP A 65 -8.52 -14.00 15.68
C TRP A 65 -7.33 -13.33 14.98
N ILE A 66 -6.28 -12.95 15.71
CA ILE A 66 -5.17 -12.20 15.12
C ILE A 66 -4.39 -13.04 14.11
N LYS A 67 -4.15 -14.33 14.37
CA LYS A 67 -3.52 -15.23 13.40
C LYS A 67 -4.37 -15.38 12.14
N GLY A 68 -5.69 -15.50 12.30
CA GLY A 68 -6.60 -15.59 11.16
C GLY A 68 -6.62 -14.30 10.33
N ARG A 69 -6.52 -13.12 10.95
CA ARG A 69 -6.42 -11.84 10.22
C ARG A 69 -5.08 -11.69 9.50
N ILE A 70 -3.97 -12.07 10.13
CA ILE A 70 -2.65 -12.07 9.51
C ILE A 70 -2.64 -12.95 8.26
N ASP A 71 -3.12 -14.19 8.37
CA ASP A 71 -3.15 -15.14 7.26
C ASP A 71 -4.11 -14.71 6.14
N GLN A 72 -5.33 -14.28 6.50
CA GLN A 72 -6.36 -13.92 5.53
C GLN A 72 -5.98 -12.70 4.66
N TYR A 73 -5.30 -11.72 5.24
CA TYR A 73 -4.97 -10.46 4.57
C TYR A 73 -3.50 -10.33 4.19
N GLY A 74 -2.67 -11.36 4.49
CA GLY A 74 -1.29 -11.43 4.04
C GLY A 74 -0.34 -10.45 4.75
N PHE A 75 -0.63 -10.07 6.00
CA PHE A 75 0.23 -9.16 6.77
C PHE A 75 1.60 -9.79 7.05
N ILE A 76 2.66 -8.98 6.92
CA ILE A 76 4.06 -9.43 6.95
C ILE A 76 4.71 -9.08 8.29
N ALA A 77 5.30 -10.09 8.94
CA ALA A 77 6.07 -9.89 10.18
C ALA A 77 7.32 -9.03 9.91
N GLY A 78 7.57 -8.04 10.77
CA GLY A 78 8.68 -7.09 10.62
C GLY A 78 8.35 -5.89 9.72
N THR A 79 7.21 -5.90 9.02
CA THR A 79 6.72 -4.77 8.22
C THR A 79 5.40 -4.24 8.80
N ASP A 80 4.42 -5.12 8.95
CA ASP A 80 3.08 -4.77 9.44
C ASP A 80 2.91 -5.00 10.93
N TYR A 81 3.65 -5.94 11.51
CA TYR A 81 3.60 -6.21 12.95
C TYR A 81 4.87 -6.82 13.51
N ILE A 82 5.02 -6.76 14.84
CA ILE A 82 5.98 -7.55 15.62
C ILE A 82 5.25 -8.28 16.74
N ARG A 83 5.71 -9.50 17.09
CA ARG A 83 5.20 -10.23 18.26
C ARG A 83 5.99 -9.82 19.49
N VAL A 84 5.30 -9.54 20.57
CA VAL A 84 5.90 -9.25 21.88
C VAL A 84 5.36 -10.17 22.96
N GLU A 85 6.18 -10.42 23.96
CA GLU A 85 5.81 -11.19 25.14
C GLU A 85 5.65 -10.23 26.31
N ASN A 86 4.44 -10.19 26.86
CA ASN A 86 4.12 -9.42 28.05
C ASN A 86 3.94 -10.36 29.25
N LEU A 87 4.27 -9.87 30.44
CA LEU A 87 3.92 -10.58 31.67
C LEU A 87 2.47 -10.24 32.05
N SER A 88 1.62 -11.25 32.18
CA SER A 88 0.24 -11.04 32.63
C SER A 88 0.21 -10.49 34.06
N SER A 89 -0.69 -9.54 34.33
CA SER A 89 -0.95 -9.12 35.72
C SER A 89 -1.53 -10.27 36.54
N PRO A 90 -1.07 -10.53 37.78
CA PRO A 90 -1.56 -11.65 38.59
C PRO A 90 -3.06 -11.49 38.88
N LYS A 91 -3.87 -12.49 38.51
CA LYS A 91 -5.28 -12.56 38.97
C LYS A 91 -5.30 -12.90 40.46
N ARG A 92 -5.48 -11.88 41.31
CA ARG A 92 -5.49 -11.99 42.78
C ARG A 92 -6.51 -12.98 43.38
N ALA A 93 -7.44 -13.51 42.58
CA ALA A 93 -8.52 -14.41 43.01
C ALA A 93 -8.33 -15.90 42.64
N SER A 94 -7.19 -16.32 42.07
CA SER A 94 -6.95 -17.73 41.70
C SER A 94 -5.79 -18.33 42.47
N ALA A 95 -5.98 -19.56 42.98
CA ALA A 95 -4.94 -20.35 43.65
C ALA A 95 -3.73 -20.70 42.75
N LYS A 96 -3.82 -20.46 41.43
CA LYS A 96 -2.70 -20.56 40.48
C LYS A 96 -2.04 -19.18 40.29
N PHE A 97 -1.41 -18.69 41.35
CA PHE A 97 -0.70 -17.41 41.41
C PHE A 97 0.65 -17.46 40.64
N ARG A 98 0.61 -17.66 39.32
CA ARG A 98 1.80 -17.50 38.45
C ARG A 98 1.53 -16.46 37.38
N GLN A 99 2.48 -15.57 37.17
CA GLN A 99 2.50 -14.71 35.97
C GLN A 99 2.53 -15.64 34.75
N GLN A 100 1.54 -15.51 33.89
CA GLN A 100 1.53 -16.16 32.59
C GLN A 100 2.20 -15.25 31.57
N ILE A 101 2.96 -15.84 30.67
CA ILE A 101 3.46 -15.13 29.49
C ILE A 101 2.26 -14.93 28.57
N GLU A 102 1.92 -13.67 28.30
CA GLU A 102 0.83 -13.28 27.42
C GLU A 102 1.42 -12.69 26.14
N HIS A 103 1.21 -13.38 25.01
CA HIS A 103 1.67 -12.88 23.72
C HIS A 103 0.76 -11.76 23.22
N ASP A 104 1.34 -10.67 22.75
CA ASP A 104 0.64 -9.60 22.02
C ASP A 104 1.32 -9.36 20.66
N TYR A 105 0.62 -8.66 19.79
CA TYR A 105 1.09 -8.23 18.49
C TYR A 105 1.04 -6.71 18.46
N LEU A 106 2.19 -6.08 18.26
CA LEU A 106 2.27 -4.64 18.02
C LEU A 106 2.12 -4.43 16.53
N LEU A 107 1.01 -3.84 16.13
CA LEU A 107 0.63 -3.62 14.74
C LEU A 107 1.10 -2.23 14.32
N SER A 108 1.52 -2.09 13.06
CA SER A 108 1.59 -0.78 12.42
C SER A 108 0.20 -0.13 12.44
N LEU A 109 0.17 1.19 12.42
CA LEU A 109 -1.09 1.92 12.42
C LEU A 109 -1.95 1.57 11.19
N ASP A 110 -1.33 1.35 10.04
CA ASP A 110 -2.05 1.00 8.81
C ASP A 110 -2.66 -0.39 8.90
N MET A 111 -1.90 -1.39 9.37
CA MET A 111 -2.45 -2.72 9.66
C MET A 111 -3.60 -2.66 10.66
N ALA A 112 -3.47 -1.88 11.75
CA ALA A 112 -4.52 -1.74 12.75
C ALA A 112 -5.82 -1.16 12.16
N LYS A 113 -5.71 -0.16 11.28
CA LYS A 113 -6.85 0.43 10.56
C LYS A 113 -7.50 -0.58 9.62
N GLU A 114 -6.70 -1.32 8.85
CA GLU A 114 -7.20 -2.38 7.96
C GLU A 114 -7.95 -3.47 8.72
N VAL A 115 -7.36 -3.97 9.81
CA VAL A 115 -8.00 -4.95 10.69
C VAL A 115 -9.34 -4.42 11.23
N ALA A 116 -9.39 -3.15 11.66
CA ALA A 116 -10.63 -2.54 12.14
C ALA A 116 -11.71 -2.42 11.04
N MET A 117 -11.31 -2.07 9.82
CA MET A 117 -12.22 -1.91 8.69
C MET A 117 -12.85 -3.24 8.22
N VAL A 118 -12.14 -4.36 8.37
CA VAL A 118 -12.63 -5.68 7.93
C VAL A 118 -13.53 -6.38 8.94
N GLU A 119 -13.65 -5.85 10.16
CA GLU A 119 -14.53 -6.43 11.17
C GLU A 119 -16.00 -6.28 10.80
N ARG A 120 -16.72 -7.40 10.84
CA ARG A 120 -18.13 -7.51 10.46
C ARG A 120 -19.03 -7.31 11.68
N ASN A 121 -18.84 -6.21 12.39
CA ASN A 121 -19.63 -5.84 13.56
C ASN A 121 -19.94 -4.34 13.57
N GLU A 122 -20.64 -3.87 14.60
CA GLU A 122 -21.03 -2.47 14.73
C GLU A 122 -19.82 -1.53 14.81
N GLN A 123 -18.77 -1.94 15.54
CA GLN A 123 -17.54 -1.15 15.66
C GLN A 123 -16.83 -1.02 14.32
N GLY A 124 -16.62 -2.13 13.59
CA GLY A 124 -16.05 -2.10 12.24
C GLY A 124 -16.93 -1.34 11.24
N ARG A 125 -18.26 -1.32 11.41
CA ARG A 125 -19.16 -0.45 10.64
C ARG A 125 -18.92 1.03 10.96
N ALA A 126 -18.77 1.39 12.23
CA ALA A 126 -18.49 2.76 12.65
C ALA A 126 -17.15 3.25 12.10
N VAL A 127 -16.09 2.43 12.20
CA VAL A 127 -14.77 2.72 11.62
C VAL A 127 -14.86 2.97 10.12
N ARG A 128 -15.55 2.11 9.36
CA ARG A 128 -15.73 2.33 7.91
C ARG A 128 -16.48 3.62 7.59
N ARG A 129 -17.54 3.96 8.34
CA ARG A 129 -18.26 5.22 8.13
C ARG A 129 -17.37 6.43 8.38
N TYR A 130 -16.55 6.39 9.43
CA TYR A 130 -15.59 7.44 9.72
C TYR A 130 -14.64 7.67 8.54
N PHE A 131 -14.02 6.62 8.00
CA PHE A 131 -13.10 6.77 6.85
C PHE A 131 -13.80 7.27 5.58
N ILE A 132 -15.05 6.87 5.34
CA ILE A 132 -15.86 7.41 4.23
C ILE A 132 -16.06 8.92 4.42
N GLN A 133 -16.44 9.37 5.62
CA GLN A 133 -16.61 10.79 5.93
C GLN A 133 -15.30 11.57 5.78
N CYS A 134 -14.17 10.98 6.15
CA CYS A 134 -12.86 11.59 5.91
C CYS A 134 -12.56 11.75 4.41
N GLU A 135 -12.90 10.76 3.57
CA GLU A 135 -12.71 10.87 2.11
C GLU A 135 -13.62 11.94 1.51
N GLU A 136 -14.89 11.99 1.92
CA GLU A 136 -15.84 13.03 1.52
C GLU A 136 -15.36 14.44 1.94
N ALA A 137 -14.85 14.57 3.17
CA ALA A 137 -14.29 15.83 3.66
C ALA A 137 -13.00 16.21 2.91
N LEU A 138 -12.13 15.26 2.59
CA LEU A 138 -10.93 15.49 1.78
C LEU A 138 -11.29 15.95 0.38
N GLN A 139 -12.35 15.38 -0.20
CA GLN A 139 -12.85 15.77 -1.51
C GLN A 139 -13.34 17.23 -1.55
N LEU A 140 -13.95 17.71 -0.45
CA LEU A 140 -14.41 19.09 -0.34
C LEU A 140 -13.27 20.07 0.00
N SER A 141 -12.37 19.68 0.90
CA SER A 141 -11.31 20.55 1.43
C SER A 141 -10.06 20.63 0.54
N ALA A 142 -9.71 19.54 -0.13
CA ALA A 142 -8.52 19.43 -0.98
C ALA A 142 -8.81 18.59 -2.25
N PRO A 143 -9.65 19.11 -3.18
CA PRO A 143 -10.13 18.36 -4.34
C PRO A 143 -9.00 17.87 -5.26
N GLU A 144 -7.91 18.63 -5.40
CA GLU A 144 -6.75 18.23 -6.22
C GLU A 144 -6.00 17.03 -5.62
N ILE A 145 -5.82 17.03 -4.29
CA ILE A 145 -5.18 15.93 -3.57
C ILE A 145 -6.05 14.68 -3.67
N ALA A 146 -7.35 14.82 -3.43
CA ALA A 146 -8.31 13.73 -3.55
C ALA A 146 -8.33 13.16 -4.98
N ALA A 147 -8.31 14.02 -6.01
CA ALA A 147 -8.24 13.62 -7.41
C ALA A 147 -6.97 12.84 -7.73
N LYS A 148 -5.82 13.25 -7.19
CA LYS A 148 -4.54 12.52 -7.33
C LYS A 148 -4.63 11.11 -6.76
N TYR A 149 -5.14 10.94 -5.54
CA TYR A 149 -5.31 9.62 -4.93
C TYR A 149 -6.30 8.75 -5.69
N ARG A 150 -7.44 9.31 -6.12
CA ARG A 150 -8.42 8.58 -6.96
C ARG A 150 -7.84 8.16 -8.31
N ARG A 151 -7.03 9.02 -8.95
CA ARG A 151 -6.34 8.68 -10.20
C ARG A 151 -5.42 7.48 -9.99
N HIS A 152 -4.62 7.51 -8.93
CA HIS A 152 -3.73 6.41 -8.60
C HIS A 152 -4.50 5.10 -8.30
N LEU A 153 -5.57 5.16 -7.51
CA LEU A 153 -6.44 4.01 -7.22
C LEU A 153 -7.03 3.42 -8.51
N LYS A 154 -7.57 4.28 -9.38
CA LYS A 154 -8.12 3.87 -10.69
C LYS A 154 -7.06 3.18 -11.54
N ALA A 155 -5.84 3.73 -11.59
CA ALA A 155 -4.73 3.16 -12.33
C ALA A 155 -4.31 1.78 -11.78
N ARG A 156 -4.25 1.63 -10.46
CA ARG A 156 -3.92 0.36 -9.78
C ARG A 156 -4.96 -0.72 -10.06
N ILE A 157 -6.25 -0.38 -9.97
CA ILE A 157 -7.36 -1.31 -10.28
C ILE A 157 -7.33 -1.70 -11.76
N GLY A 158 -7.13 -0.73 -12.66
CA GLY A 158 -7.00 -0.99 -14.09
C GLY A 158 -5.88 -2.00 -14.39
N ALA A 159 -4.70 -1.77 -13.84
CA ALA A 159 -3.55 -2.66 -14.00
C ALA A 159 -3.77 -4.04 -13.38
N ALA A 160 -4.45 -4.13 -12.23
CA ALA A 160 -4.74 -5.43 -11.60
C ALA A 160 -5.74 -6.28 -12.42
N ASN A 161 -6.68 -5.63 -13.09
CA ASN A 161 -7.77 -6.31 -13.78
C ASN A 161 -7.38 -6.90 -15.16
N LEU A 162 -6.26 -6.47 -15.76
CA LEU A 162 -5.90 -6.86 -17.13
C LEU A 162 -4.98 -8.09 -17.21
N PHE A 163 -4.30 -8.45 -16.12
CA PHE A 163 -3.40 -9.61 -16.11
C PHE A 163 -4.14 -10.93 -16.39
N LYS A 164 -5.28 -11.18 -15.73
CA LYS A 164 -6.04 -12.42 -15.91
C LYS A 164 -6.64 -12.55 -17.33
N PRO A 165 -7.31 -11.53 -17.89
CA PRO A 165 -7.75 -11.55 -19.29
C PRO A 165 -6.61 -11.77 -20.28
N MET A 166 -5.44 -11.14 -20.08
CA MET A 166 -4.26 -11.37 -20.93
C MET A 166 -3.77 -12.82 -20.88
N CYS A 167 -3.72 -13.42 -19.69
CA CYS A 167 -3.39 -14.84 -19.56
C CYS A 167 -4.42 -15.74 -20.26
N ALA A 168 -5.71 -15.43 -20.15
CA ALA A 168 -6.76 -16.18 -20.82
C ALA A 168 -6.67 -16.09 -22.36
N ALA A 169 -6.44 -14.89 -22.91
CA ALA A 169 -6.23 -14.68 -24.33
C ALA A 169 -5.00 -15.45 -24.85
N LEU A 170 -3.89 -15.40 -24.10
CA LEU A 170 -2.69 -16.15 -24.44
C LEU A 170 -2.93 -17.67 -24.43
N ASP A 171 -3.66 -18.16 -23.44
CA ASP A 171 -3.97 -19.59 -23.34
C ASP A 171 -4.85 -20.06 -24.50
N ALA A 172 -5.90 -19.29 -24.82
CA ALA A 172 -6.78 -19.56 -25.96
C ALA A 172 -6.01 -19.57 -27.29
N ALA A 173 -5.22 -18.52 -27.57
CA ALA A 173 -4.44 -18.42 -28.80
C ALA A 173 -3.42 -19.56 -28.96
N ARG A 174 -2.86 -20.07 -27.85
CA ARG A 174 -1.95 -21.22 -27.88
C ARG A 174 -2.69 -22.54 -28.07
N ALA A 175 -3.85 -22.70 -27.43
CA ALA A 175 -4.69 -23.87 -27.58
C ALA A 175 -5.19 -24.04 -29.02
N GLU A 176 -5.53 -22.94 -29.72
CA GLU A 176 -5.88 -22.94 -31.14
C GLU A 176 -4.74 -23.47 -32.04
N GLN A 177 -3.49 -23.25 -31.63
CA GLN A 177 -2.30 -23.79 -32.31
C GLN A 177 -1.97 -25.23 -31.87
N GLY A 178 -2.80 -25.87 -31.05
CA GLY A 178 -2.56 -27.20 -30.48
C GLY A 178 -1.42 -27.24 -29.46
N LYS A 179 -1.07 -26.11 -28.85
CA LYS A 179 0.05 -25.99 -27.89
C LYS A 179 -0.47 -25.80 -26.46
N GLU A 180 0.14 -26.50 -25.51
CA GLU A 180 -0.13 -26.28 -24.09
C GLU A 180 0.54 -25.00 -23.57
N THR A 181 -0.13 -24.29 -22.65
CA THR A 181 0.39 -23.07 -22.03
C THR A 181 1.01 -23.37 -20.66
N GLN A 182 2.28 -22.97 -20.51
CA GLN A 182 3.04 -23.13 -19.27
C GLN A 182 3.22 -21.79 -18.56
N GLY A 183 3.45 -21.82 -17.23
CA GLY A 183 3.61 -20.62 -16.40
C GLY A 183 4.67 -19.62 -16.89
N ARG A 184 5.73 -20.12 -17.54
CA ARG A 184 6.76 -19.27 -18.15
C ARG A 184 6.22 -18.37 -19.26
N HIS A 185 5.17 -18.78 -20.00
CA HIS A 185 4.60 -17.97 -21.07
C HIS A 185 3.90 -16.72 -20.50
N TYR A 186 3.09 -16.87 -19.44
CA TYR A 186 2.49 -15.74 -18.74
C TYR A 186 3.54 -14.79 -18.18
N SER A 187 4.61 -15.35 -17.59
CA SER A 187 5.72 -14.56 -17.06
C SER A 187 6.47 -13.81 -18.16
N ASN A 188 6.66 -14.42 -19.33
CA ASN A 188 7.33 -13.79 -20.47
C ASN A 188 6.50 -12.62 -21.03
N GLU A 189 5.18 -12.77 -21.16
CA GLU A 189 4.28 -11.69 -21.57
C GLU A 189 4.29 -10.52 -20.58
N SER A 190 4.11 -10.82 -19.29
CA SER A 190 4.10 -9.78 -18.27
C SER A 190 5.46 -9.06 -18.17
N ASN A 191 6.57 -9.80 -18.26
CA ASN A 191 7.91 -9.20 -18.26
C ASN A 191 8.19 -8.37 -19.52
N MET A 192 7.66 -8.75 -20.69
CA MET A 192 7.78 -7.95 -21.90
C MET A 192 7.17 -6.57 -21.69
N ILE A 193 5.92 -6.52 -21.21
CA ILE A 193 5.21 -5.27 -20.96
C ILE A 193 5.90 -4.47 -19.86
N ALA A 194 6.27 -5.11 -18.74
CA ALA A 194 6.97 -4.46 -17.65
C ALA A 194 8.29 -3.82 -18.12
N ARG A 195 9.07 -4.50 -18.96
CA ARG A 195 10.30 -3.94 -19.54
C ARG A 195 10.02 -2.72 -20.42
N ILE A 196 8.95 -2.73 -21.20
CA ILE A 196 8.60 -1.57 -22.03
C ILE A 196 8.24 -0.36 -21.13
N VAL A 197 7.44 -0.58 -20.08
CA VAL A 197 6.98 0.49 -19.18
C VAL A 197 8.09 1.02 -18.26
N LEU A 198 8.95 0.13 -17.76
CA LEU A 198 9.95 0.44 -16.73
C LEU A 198 11.35 0.70 -17.29
N GLY A 199 11.49 0.97 -18.59
CA GLY A 199 12.77 1.36 -19.18
C GLY A 199 13.78 0.20 -19.32
N GLY A 200 13.30 -1.00 -19.61
CA GLY A 200 14.12 -2.17 -19.96
C GLY A 200 14.31 -3.18 -18.83
N VAL A 201 13.88 -2.87 -17.61
CA VAL A 201 14.00 -3.78 -16.45
C VAL A 201 12.70 -4.53 -16.18
N THR A 202 12.79 -5.71 -15.57
CA THR A 202 11.60 -6.43 -15.11
C THR A 202 11.01 -5.78 -13.86
N ALA A 203 9.73 -6.04 -13.57
CA ALA A 203 9.08 -5.54 -12.35
C ALA A 203 9.84 -5.94 -11.07
N LYS A 204 10.41 -7.15 -11.04
CA LYS A 204 11.23 -7.64 -9.92
C LYS A 204 12.54 -6.86 -9.77
N GLN A 205 13.25 -6.62 -10.87
CA GLN A 205 14.48 -5.83 -10.86
C GLN A 205 14.22 -4.38 -10.46
N TRP A 206 13.13 -3.81 -10.96
CA TRP A 206 12.70 -2.47 -10.59
C TRP A 206 12.38 -2.35 -9.09
N ALA A 207 11.65 -3.31 -8.52
CA ALA A 207 11.37 -3.32 -7.09
C ALA A 207 12.64 -3.44 -6.24
N GLN A 208 13.59 -4.30 -6.64
CA GLN A 208 14.88 -4.44 -5.96
C GLN A 208 15.69 -3.14 -6.01
N ALA A 209 15.74 -2.47 -7.17
CA ALA A 209 16.46 -1.20 -7.33
C ALA A 209 15.89 -0.06 -6.48
N ASN A 210 14.59 -0.09 -6.20
CA ASN A 210 13.90 0.91 -5.39
C ASN A 210 13.70 0.48 -3.92
N SER A 211 14.29 -0.66 -3.50
CA SER A 211 14.14 -1.21 -2.14
C SER A 211 12.67 -1.39 -1.71
N ILE A 212 11.84 -1.82 -2.65
CA ILE A 212 10.41 -2.09 -2.44
C ILE A 212 10.24 -3.53 -1.97
N GLU A 213 9.58 -3.70 -0.83
CA GLU A 213 9.09 -4.98 -0.34
C GLU A 213 7.64 -5.20 -0.81
N GLY A 214 7.33 -6.38 -1.34
CA GLY A 214 5.98 -6.74 -1.80
C GLY A 214 5.79 -6.71 -3.32
N GLU A 215 4.54 -6.53 -3.75
CA GLU A 215 4.15 -6.55 -5.17
C GLU A 215 4.60 -5.24 -5.86
N PRO A 216 5.43 -5.29 -6.92
CA PRO A 216 5.98 -4.10 -7.57
C PRO A 216 4.92 -3.09 -8.02
N ARG A 217 3.74 -3.57 -8.46
CA ARG A 217 2.65 -2.70 -8.94
C ARG A 217 2.09 -1.79 -7.85
N ASP A 218 2.22 -2.13 -6.56
CA ASP A 218 1.75 -1.27 -5.45
C ASP A 218 2.57 0.01 -5.29
N SER A 219 3.81 0.01 -5.76
CA SER A 219 4.72 1.15 -5.62
C SER A 219 4.93 1.92 -6.92
N MET A 220 4.32 1.50 -8.03
CA MET A 220 4.40 2.20 -9.32
C MET A 220 3.60 3.50 -9.30
N SER A 221 4.07 4.52 -10.03
CA SER A 221 3.33 5.76 -10.19
C SER A 221 2.01 5.56 -10.94
N ALA A 222 1.05 6.50 -10.79
CA ALA A 222 -0.20 6.45 -11.55
C ALA A 222 0.04 6.42 -13.07
N GLY A 223 1.03 7.17 -13.56
CA GLY A 223 1.41 7.16 -14.97
C GLY A 223 1.97 5.80 -15.42
N GLN A 224 2.83 5.17 -14.62
CA GLN A 224 3.36 3.84 -14.91
C GLN A 224 2.23 2.79 -14.96
N LEU A 225 1.29 2.84 -14.02
CA LEU A 225 0.15 1.92 -13.96
C LEU A 225 -0.83 2.12 -15.13
N GLU A 226 -1.09 3.37 -15.52
CA GLU A 226 -1.89 3.69 -16.71
C GLU A 226 -1.22 3.18 -18.00
N HIS A 227 0.10 3.36 -18.12
CA HIS A 227 0.87 2.87 -19.26
C HIS A 227 0.84 1.35 -19.34
N LEU A 228 1.05 0.68 -18.20
CA LEU A 228 0.96 -0.77 -18.07
C LEU A 228 -0.41 -1.26 -18.51
N SER A 229 -1.48 -0.65 -18.00
CA SER A 229 -2.86 -1.00 -18.35
C SER A 229 -3.13 -0.83 -19.85
N TYR A 230 -2.66 0.27 -20.45
CA TYR A 230 -2.80 0.51 -21.88
C TYR A 230 -2.13 -0.58 -22.72
N LEU A 231 -0.88 -0.95 -22.37
CA LEU A 231 -0.15 -1.98 -23.09
C LEU A 231 -0.69 -3.40 -22.84
N GLU A 232 -1.14 -3.72 -21.62
CA GLU A 232 -1.79 -5.02 -21.31
C GLU A 232 -3.09 -5.17 -22.11
N SER A 233 -3.94 -4.15 -22.13
CA SER A 233 -5.17 -4.15 -22.93
C SER A 233 -4.89 -4.28 -24.42
N THR A 234 -3.85 -3.59 -24.91
CA THR A 234 -3.48 -3.68 -26.32
C THR A 234 -2.91 -5.05 -26.66
N ASN A 235 -2.08 -5.63 -25.80
CA ASN A 235 -1.51 -6.95 -26.01
C ASN A 235 -2.58 -8.03 -26.09
N ILE A 236 -3.65 -7.94 -25.28
CA ILE A 236 -4.83 -8.82 -25.40
C ILE A 236 -5.37 -8.77 -26.83
N THR A 237 -5.66 -7.58 -27.35
CA THR A 237 -6.17 -7.42 -28.72
C THR A 237 -5.21 -7.97 -29.77
N LEU A 238 -3.90 -7.74 -29.63
CA LEU A 238 -2.91 -8.25 -30.59
C LEU A 238 -2.78 -9.79 -30.53
N ILE A 239 -2.96 -10.39 -29.35
CA ILE A 239 -3.04 -11.85 -29.19
C ILE A 239 -4.28 -12.39 -29.90
N ASP A 240 -5.44 -11.77 -29.67
CA ASP A 240 -6.71 -12.18 -30.31
C ASP A 240 -6.68 -12.04 -31.83
N MET A 241 -5.86 -11.12 -32.36
CA MET A 241 -5.60 -10.99 -33.80
C MET A 241 -4.61 -12.03 -34.35
N GLY A 242 -4.10 -12.94 -33.51
CA GLY A 242 -3.17 -13.99 -33.91
C GLY A 242 -1.76 -13.51 -34.23
N MET A 243 -1.36 -12.31 -33.79
CA MET A 243 -0.01 -11.80 -34.04
C MET A 243 1.03 -12.59 -33.25
N GLU A 244 2.23 -12.77 -33.79
CA GLU A 244 3.31 -13.48 -33.09
C GLU A 244 4.02 -12.60 -32.04
N TYR A 245 4.70 -13.23 -31.07
CA TYR A 245 5.31 -12.54 -29.92
C TYR A 245 6.20 -11.35 -30.31
N ASP A 246 7.14 -11.56 -31.24
CA ASP A 246 8.09 -10.51 -31.64
C ASP A 246 7.41 -9.36 -32.37
N GLN A 247 6.35 -9.65 -33.13
CA GLN A 247 5.54 -8.62 -33.81
C GLN A 247 4.78 -7.79 -32.76
N ARG A 248 4.14 -8.44 -31.78
CA ARG A 248 3.46 -7.75 -30.68
C ARG A 248 4.43 -6.88 -29.89
N LYS A 249 5.62 -7.40 -29.56
CA LYS A 249 6.66 -6.64 -28.86
C LYS A 249 7.05 -5.37 -29.59
N ALA A 250 7.27 -5.45 -30.91
CA ALA A 250 7.62 -4.30 -31.73
C ALA A 250 6.48 -3.25 -31.75
N GLU A 251 5.24 -3.70 -31.94
CA GLU A 251 4.08 -2.83 -31.96
C GLU A 251 3.81 -2.16 -30.60
N LEU A 252 3.86 -2.93 -29.51
CA LEU A 252 3.70 -2.39 -28.16
C LEU A 252 4.80 -1.37 -27.83
N THR A 253 6.03 -1.62 -28.27
CA THR A 253 7.13 -0.66 -28.11
C THR A 253 6.84 0.64 -28.88
N ARG A 254 6.36 0.54 -30.12
CA ARG A 254 5.98 1.71 -30.93
C ARG A 254 4.84 2.50 -30.29
N LEU A 255 3.79 1.80 -29.83
CA LEU A 255 2.64 2.41 -29.18
C LEU A 255 3.02 3.05 -27.84
N SER A 256 3.91 2.42 -27.09
CA SER A 256 4.49 2.96 -25.86
C SER A 256 5.18 4.31 -26.10
N GLN A 257 6.02 4.42 -27.13
CA GLN A 257 6.67 5.70 -27.47
C GLN A 257 5.66 6.78 -27.85
N ARG A 258 4.64 6.44 -28.64
CA ARG A 258 3.56 7.38 -28.99
C ARG A 258 2.76 7.82 -27.77
N TRP A 259 2.49 6.89 -26.85
CA TRP A 259 1.76 7.17 -25.61
C TRP A 259 2.54 8.13 -24.71
N LEU A 260 3.86 7.92 -24.57
CA LEU A 260 4.74 8.80 -23.80
C LEU A 260 4.84 10.19 -24.45
N ALA A 261 5.02 10.26 -25.78
CA ALA A 261 5.13 11.52 -26.49
C ALA A 261 3.90 12.43 -26.32
N LYS A 262 2.69 11.85 -26.39
CA LYS A 262 1.45 12.61 -26.18
C LYS A 262 1.38 13.28 -24.80
N ARG A 263 1.84 12.59 -23.75
CA ARG A 263 1.73 13.07 -22.37
C ARG A 263 2.89 13.97 -21.95
N MET A 264 4.04 13.87 -22.62
CA MET A 264 5.12 14.85 -22.45
C MET A 264 4.73 16.19 -23.08
N GLY A 265 4.05 16.18 -24.24
CA GLY A 265 3.57 17.41 -24.90
C GLY A 265 2.45 18.14 -24.15
N GLU A 266 1.65 17.45 -23.34
CA GLU A 266 0.59 18.05 -22.51
C GLU A 266 1.12 18.81 -21.27
N HIS A 267 2.42 18.69 -20.95
CA HIS A 267 3.04 19.37 -19.80
C HIS A 267 3.82 20.65 -20.18
N ASP A 268 3.96 20.95 -21.47
CA ASP A 268 4.73 22.09 -22.01
C ASP A 268 3.83 23.21 -22.60
N GLU A 269 2.50 23.11 -22.44
CA GLU A 269 1.49 24.14 -22.80
C GLU A 269 0.75 24.66 -21.54
#